data_AF-A0A8T3QE08-F1
#
_entry.id   AF-A0A8T3QE08-F1
#
_cell.length_a   1.000
_cell.length_b   1.000
_cell.length_c   1.000
_cell.angle_alpha   90.00
_cell.angle_beta   90.00
_cell.angle_gamma   90.00
#
_symmetry.space_group_name_H-M   'P 1'
#
loop_
_entity.id
_entity.type
_entity.pdbx_description
1 polymer ?
#
loop_
_entity_poly.entity_id
_entity_poly.type
_entity_poly.pdbx_seq_one_letter_code
_entity_poly.pdbx_strand_id
1 'polypeptide(L)'
;MAGTGLSADRDEYRRRLAEQDDAQIDLWAAELMRDVAKRRGVLRVLADVRRAAGLRDEDIERVFAAGAGSVAVIGRDAQGRLMIPAIALHALVPGLRSASAKGRDGLIDYLVENFEELVYV
;
A
#
# COMPACT_ATOMS: atom_id res chain seq x y z
N MET A 1 6.28 -2.95 31.24
CA MET A 1 6.23 -4.02 30.23
C MET A 1 5.49 -3.46 29.01
N ALA A 2 6.22 -2.84 28.08
CA ALA A 2 5.68 -2.33 26.81
C ALA A 2 6.57 -2.90 25.70
N GLY A 3 6.40 -4.20 25.45
CA GLY A 3 7.02 -4.88 24.33
C GLY A 3 5.96 -5.05 23.25
N THR A 4 5.98 -4.18 22.24
CA THR A 4 5.46 -4.34 20.87
C THR A 4 5.59 -2.98 20.17
N GLY A 5 6.70 -2.74 19.48
CA GLY A 5 6.92 -1.53 18.70
C GLY A 5 8.00 -1.81 17.67
N LEU A 6 7.61 -2.06 16.43
CA LEU A 6 8.49 -2.55 15.36
C LEU A 6 9.70 -1.64 15.05
N SER A 7 9.71 -0.38 15.52
CA SER A 7 10.83 0.56 15.57
C SER A 7 10.48 1.76 16.46
N ALA A 8 11.47 2.52 16.94
CA ALA A 8 11.26 3.76 17.70
C ALA A 8 10.91 4.96 16.81
N ASP A 9 11.34 4.93 15.55
CA ASP A 9 11.08 5.98 14.56
C ASP A 9 10.99 5.43 13.12
N ARG A 10 10.60 6.31 12.19
CA ARG A 10 10.41 5.99 10.77
C ARG A 10 11.72 5.62 10.05
N ASP A 11 12.85 6.18 10.46
CA ASP A 11 14.14 5.91 9.82
C ASP A 11 14.66 4.52 10.21
N GLU A 12 14.53 4.16 11.48
CA GLU A 12 14.77 2.82 11.97
C GLU A 12 13.83 1.82 11.32
N TYR A 13 12.54 2.14 11.22
CA TYR A 13 11.56 1.28 10.55
C TYR A 13 11.95 1.04 9.09
N ARG A 14 12.30 2.09 8.35
CA ARG A 14 12.77 1.97 6.96
C ARG A 14 14.00 1.06 6.84
N ARG A 15 14.99 1.21 7.72
CA ARG A 15 16.19 0.36 7.73
C ARG A 15 15.81 -1.12 7.92
N ARG A 16 14.95 -1.41 8.90
CA ARG A 16 14.46 -2.78 9.16
C ARG A 16 13.67 -3.37 8.01
N LEU A 17 12.82 -2.56 7.35
CA LEU A 17 12.09 -2.97 6.15
C LEU A 17 13.05 -3.32 5.00
N ALA A 18 14.12 -2.53 4.82
CA ALA A 18 15.10 -2.79 3.77
C ALA A 18 15.81 -4.14 3.93
N GLU A 19 15.92 -4.66 5.16
CA GLU A 19 16.50 -5.97 5.48
C GLU A 19 15.55 -7.15 5.24
N GLN A 20 14.25 -6.91 5.08
CA GLN A 20 13.27 -8.00 4.88
C GLN A 20 13.25 -8.49 3.43
N ASP A 21 12.86 -9.75 3.23
CA ASP A 21 12.62 -10.26 1.88
C ASP A 21 11.41 -9.61 1.21
N ASP A 22 11.29 -9.79 -0.11
CA ASP A 22 10.21 -9.20 -0.89
C ASP A 22 8.83 -9.74 -0.49
N ALA A 23 8.73 -11.02 -0.15
CA ALA A 23 7.46 -11.64 0.22
C ALA A 23 6.90 -11.06 1.52
N GLN A 24 7.77 -10.77 2.49
CA GLN A 24 7.42 -10.16 3.76
C GLN A 24 6.94 -8.71 3.58
N ILE A 25 7.62 -7.94 2.73
CA ILE A 25 7.18 -6.58 2.37
C ILE A 25 5.83 -6.61 1.68
N ASP A 26 5.63 -7.55 0.76
CA ASP A 26 4.39 -7.68 0.01
C ASP A 26 3.21 -8.04 0.93
N LEU A 27 3.42 -8.98 1.86
CA LEU A 27 2.44 -9.37 2.87
C LEU A 27 2.05 -8.16 3.74
N TRP A 28 3.04 -7.49 4.35
CA TRP A 28 2.77 -6.37 5.24
C TRP A 28 2.12 -5.19 4.53
N ALA A 29 2.52 -4.90 3.29
CA ALA A 29 1.89 -3.84 2.52
C ALA A 29 0.41 -4.17 2.23
N ALA A 30 0.09 -5.41 1.84
CA ALA A 30 -1.28 -5.83 1.60
C ALA A 30 -2.15 -5.77 2.87
N GLU A 31 -1.61 -6.20 4.01
CA GLU A 31 -2.28 -6.13 5.31
C GLU A 31 -2.53 -4.68 5.74
N LEU A 32 -1.51 -3.83 5.65
CA LEU A 32 -1.64 -2.43 6.02
C LEU A 32 -2.63 -1.68 5.12
N MET A 33 -2.63 -1.94 3.81
CA MET A 33 -3.64 -1.41 2.88
C MET A 33 -5.06 -1.75 3.33
N ARG A 34 -5.28 -3.00 3.76
CA ARG A 34 -6.58 -3.45 4.25
C ARG A 34 -6.97 -2.74 5.54
N ASP A 35 -6.03 -2.55 6.47
CA ASP A 35 -6.32 -1.95 7.77
C ASP A 35 -6.50 -0.43 7.71
N VAL A 36 -5.71 0.26 6.87
CA VAL A 36 -5.95 1.66 6.54
C VAL A 36 -7.30 1.80 5.82
N ALA A 37 -7.65 0.91 4.89
CA ALA A 37 -8.96 0.96 4.22
C ALA A 37 -10.12 0.83 5.21
N LYS A 38 -10.03 -0.08 6.19
CA LYS A 38 -11.06 -0.25 7.24
C LYS A 38 -11.18 0.99 8.13
N ARG A 39 -10.07 1.62 8.50
CA ARG A 39 -10.05 2.71 9.50
C ARG A 39 -10.23 4.10 8.89
N ARG A 40 -9.71 4.33 7.69
CA ARG A 40 -9.63 5.64 7.01
C ARG A 40 -10.32 5.67 5.64
N GLY A 41 -10.76 4.52 5.14
CA GLY A 41 -11.39 4.40 3.83
C GLY A 41 -10.42 4.18 2.68
N VAL A 42 -10.92 3.63 1.57
CA VAL A 42 -10.12 3.23 0.40
C VAL A 42 -9.45 4.40 -0.32
N LEU A 43 -10.09 5.58 -0.33
CA LEU A 43 -9.53 6.77 -0.96
C LEU A 43 -8.22 7.23 -0.31
N ARG A 44 -8.09 7.00 1.01
CA ARG A 44 -6.85 7.28 1.74
C ARG A 44 -5.73 6.34 1.27
N VAL A 45 -6.01 5.05 1.18
CA VAL A 45 -5.05 4.04 0.69
C VAL A 45 -4.54 4.40 -0.70
N LEU A 46 -5.45 4.70 -1.64
CA LEU A 46 -5.06 5.04 -3.00
C LEU A 46 -4.23 6.33 -3.07
N ALA A 47 -4.54 7.32 -2.23
CA ALA A 47 -3.74 8.54 -2.14
C ALA A 47 -2.32 8.28 -1.62
N ASP A 48 -2.17 7.43 -0.61
CA ASP A 48 -0.87 7.10 -0.04
C ASP A 48 -0.05 6.20 -0.96
N VAL A 49 -0.67 5.22 -1.63
CA VAL A 49 0.00 4.41 -2.66
C VAL A 49 0.51 5.29 -3.80
N ARG A 50 -0.30 6.25 -4.27
CA ARG A 50 0.14 7.21 -5.29
C ARG A 50 1.33 8.03 -4.84
N ARG A 51 1.30 8.55 -3.62
CA ARG A 51 2.40 9.34 -3.07
C ARG A 51 3.68 8.51 -2.97
N ALA A 52 3.60 7.38 -2.29
CA ALA A 52 4.73 6.50 -2.01
C ALA A 52 5.37 5.95 -3.30
N ALA A 53 4.56 5.52 -4.27
CA ALA A 53 5.08 4.95 -5.51
C ALA A 53 5.29 5.99 -6.64
N GLY A 54 5.00 7.27 -6.40
CA GLY A 54 5.12 8.34 -7.39
C GLY A 54 4.18 8.17 -8.59
N LEU A 55 2.96 7.70 -8.37
CA LEU A 55 1.97 7.38 -9.41
C LEU A 55 0.91 8.48 -9.57
N ARG A 56 0.38 8.61 -10.78
CA ARG A 56 -0.83 9.38 -11.08
C ARG A 56 -2.07 8.48 -11.03
N ASP A 57 -3.25 9.08 -11.10
CA ASP A 57 -4.53 8.34 -11.03
C ASP A 57 -4.68 7.30 -12.13
N GLU A 58 -4.27 7.62 -13.36
CA GLU A 58 -4.30 6.69 -14.50
C GLU A 58 -3.32 5.52 -14.34
N ASP A 59 -2.23 5.72 -13.57
CA ASP A 59 -1.24 4.68 -13.35
C ASP A 59 -1.77 3.62 -12.35
N ILE A 60 -2.70 4.00 -11.46
CA ILE A 60 -3.28 3.07 -10.46
C ILE A 60 -4.09 1.96 -11.12
N GLU A 61 -4.92 2.28 -12.11
CA GLU A 61 -5.71 1.27 -12.82
C GLU A 61 -4.81 0.27 -13.56
N ARG A 62 -3.75 0.76 -14.20
CA ARG A 62 -2.74 -0.08 -14.87
C ARG A 62 -2.00 -0.97 -13.88
N VAL A 63 -1.56 -0.43 -12.76
CA VAL A 63 -0.89 -1.17 -11.68
C VAL A 63 -1.82 -2.25 -11.14
N PHE A 64 -3.07 -1.90 -10.84
CA PHE A 64 -4.06 -2.85 -10.34
C PHE A 64 -4.30 -4.00 -11.33
N ALA A 65 -4.46 -3.70 -12.62
CA ALA A 65 -4.61 -4.73 -13.65
C ALA A 65 -3.37 -5.62 -13.78
N ALA A 66 -2.16 -5.04 -13.71
CA ALA A 66 -0.91 -5.78 -13.75
C ALA A 66 -0.75 -6.76 -12.57
N GLY A 67 -1.35 -6.44 -11.42
CA GLY A 67 -1.41 -7.31 -10.26
C GLY A 67 -2.57 -8.32 -10.26
N ALA A 68 -3.15 -8.59 -11.43
CA ALA A 68 -4.33 -9.46 -11.63
C ALA A 68 -5.62 -8.96 -10.96
N GLY A 69 -5.70 -7.66 -10.67
CA GLY A 69 -6.93 -7.01 -10.23
C GLY A 69 -7.94 -6.91 -11.38
N SER A 70 -9.20 -7.30 -11.12
CA SER A 70 -10.27 -7.20 -12.11
C SER A 70 -10.70 -5.74 -12.30
N VAL A 71 -10.35 -5.10 -13.42
CA VAL A 71 -10.73 -3.71 -13.70
C VAL A 71 -12.24 -3.46 -13.66
N ALA A 72 -13.06 -4.50 -13.83
CA ALA A 72 -14.52 -4.42 -13.71
C ALA A 72 -15.01 -4.07 -12.29
N VAL A 73 -14.17 -4.23 -11.26
CA VAL A 73 -14.53 -3.85 -9.88
C VAL A 73 -14.14 -2.41 -9.54
N ILE A 74 -13.44 -1.72 -10.44
CA ILE A 74 -13.07 -0.32 -10.23
C ILE A 74 -14.32 0.56 -10.38
N GLY A 75 -14.51 1.46 -9.43
CA GLY A 75 -15.59 2.43 -9.43
C GLY A 75 -15.08 3.86 -9.34
N ARG A 76 -16.02 4.80 -9.32
CA ARG A 76 -15.77 6.21 -8.99
C ARG A 76 -16.77 6.68 -7.95
N ASP A 77 -16.34 7.58 -7.07
CA ASP A 77 -17.27 8.25 -6.15
C ASP A 77 -18.04 9.39 -6.84
N ALA A 78 -18.88 10.08 -6.06
CA ALA A 78 -19.68 11.22 -6.54
C ALA A 78 -18.84 12.40 -7.09
N GLN A 79 -17.55 12.47 -6.74
CA GLN A 79 -16.61 13.48 -7.23
C GLN A 79 -15.76 12.96 -8.39
N GLY A 80 -16.02 11.75 -8.88
CA GLY A 80 -15.29 11.13 -9.98
C GLY A 80 -13.93 10.54 -9.56
N ARG A 81 -13.62 10.44 -8.26
CA ARG A 81 -12.34 9.87 -7.79
C ARG A 81 -12.37 8.35 -7.89
N LEU A 82 -11.26 7.76 -8.37
CA LEU A 82 -11.11 6.32 -8.53
C LEU A 82 -11.24 5.61 -7.17
N MET A 83 -12.01 4.51 -7.16
CA MET A 83 -12.21 3.64 -6.02
C MET A 83 -11.93 2.19 -6.38
N ILE A 84 -11.24 1.49 -5.47
CA ILE A 84 -11.04 0.05 -5.52
C ILE A 84 -11.64 -0.54 -4.25
N PRO A 85 -12.47 -1.60 -4.32
CA PRO A 85 -13.01 -2.26 -3.14
C PRO A 85 -11.87 -2.70 -2.21
N ALA A 86 -12.06 -2.51 -0.89
CA ALA A 86 -11.01 -2.81 0.09
C ALA A 86 -10.48 -4.25 -0.02
N ILE A 87 -11.36 -5.20 -0.34
CA ILE A 87 -11.01 -6.62 -0.52
C ILE A 87 -10.13 -6.88 -1.73
N ALA A 88 -10.10 -5.98 -2.72
CA ALA A 88 -9.30 -6.12 -3.94
C ALA A 88 -7.96 -5.38 -3.86
N LEU A 89 -7.76 -4.50 -2.87
CA LEU A 89 -6.55 -3.67 -2.76
C LEU A 89 -5.24 -4.46 -2.76
N HIS A 90 -5.25 -5.72 -2.32
CA HIS A 90 -4.07 -6.59 -2.34
C HIS A 90 -3.44 -6.72 -3.74
N ALA A 91 -4.22 -6.58 -4.81
CA ALA A 91 -3.70 -6.65 -6.18
C ALA A 91 -2.77 -5.48 -6.53
N LEU A 92 -2.80 -4.37 -5.78
CA LEU A 92 -1.85 -3.27 -5.99
C LEU A 92 -0.41 -3.69 -5.68
N VAL A 93 -0.19 -4.64 -4.77
CA VAL A 93 1.14 -5.10 -4.37
C VAL A 93 1.90 -5.80 -5.52
N PRO A 94 1.41 -6.92 -6.09
CA PRO A 94 2.06 -7.54 -7.25
C PRO A 94 2.04 -6.63 -8.48
N GLY A 95 1.05 -5.72 -8.58
CA GLY A 95 1.02 -4.69 -9.61
C GLY A 95 2.19 -3.72 -9.53
N LEU A 96 2.48 -3.19 -8.34
CA LEU A 96 3.62 -2.30 -8.10
C LEU A 96 4.93 -3.01 -8.36
N ARG A 97 5.05 -4.27 -7.96
CA ARG A 97 6.22 -5.11 -8.23
C ARG A 97 6.53 -5.29 -9.71
N SER A 98 5.51 -5.51 -10.53
CA SER A 98 5.67 -5.80 -11.95
C SER A 98 5.77 -4.55 -12.83
N ALA A 99 5.04 -3.48 -12.48
CA ALA A 99 4.85 -2.32 -13.35
C ALA A 99 5.70 -1.10 -12.97
N SER A 100 6.31 -1.06 -11.79
CA SER A 100 7.10 0.08 -11.31
C SER A 100 8.58 -0.27 -11.17
N ALA A 101 9.46 0.56 -11.75
CA ALA A 101 10.89 0.50 -11.50
C ALA A 101 11.26 0.72 -10.01
N LYS A 102 10.31 1.26 -9.23
CA LYS A 102 10.39 1.43 -7.78
C LYS A 102 9.47 0.48 -7.02
N GLY A 103 9.16 -0.70 -7.56
CA GLY A 103 8.17 -1.60 -6.96
C GLY A 103 8.41 -1.92 -5.49
N ARG A 104 9.63 -2.35 -5.14
CA ARG A 104 10.04 -2.59 -3.74
C ARG A 104 10.02 -1.30 -2.92
N ASP A 105 10.72 -0.27 -3.40
CA ASP A 105 10.91 0.97 -2.66
C ASP A 105 9.59 1.69 -2.40
N GLY A 106 8.67 1.67 -3.36
CA GLY A 106 7.33 2.26 -3.21
C GLY A 106 6.47 1.52 -2.18
N LEU A 107 6.63 0.20 -2.03
CA LEU A 107 5.97 -0.56 -0.96
C LEU A 107 6.58 -0.24 0.40
N ILE A 108 7.91 -0.12 0.49
CA ILE A 108 8.59 0.33 1.70
C ILE A 108 8.18 1.75 2.06
N ASP A 109 8.14 2.67 1.10
CA ASP A 109 7.69 4.04 1.27
C ASP A 109 6.25 4.08 1.78
N TYR A 110 5.37 3.24 1.22
CA TYR A 110 3.99 3.13 1.67
C TYR A 110 3.90 2.69 3.14
N LEU A 111 4.67 1.67 3.54
CA LEU A 111 4.74 1.20 4.92
C LEU A 111 5.27 2.29 5.86
N VAL A 112 6.34 3.01 5.47
CA VAL A 112 6.96 4.08 6.27
C VAL A 112 6.05 5.30 6.40
N GLU A 113 5.40 5.73 5.33
CA GLU A 113 4.46 6.86 5.35
C GLU A 113 3.25 6.58 6.26
N ASN A 114 2.89 5.30 6.40
CA ASN A 114 1.79 4.83 7.24
C ASN A 114 2.27 4.23 8.56
N PHE A 115 3.46 4.59 9.04
CA PHE A 115 4.02 4.09 10.30
C PHE A 115 3.08 4.29 11.50
N GLU A 116 2.41 5.45 11.60
CA GLU A 116 1.44 5.74 12.67
C GLU A 116 0.13 4.94 12.55
N GLU A 117 -0.08 4.29 11.42
CA GLU A 117 -1.23 3.45 11.15
C GLU A 117 -0.96 1.98 11.54
N LEU A 118 0.26 1.64 11.95
CA LEU A 118 0.60 0.36 12.56
C LEU A 118 0.02 0.31 13.98
N VAL A 119 -1.13 -0.35 14.11
CA VAL A 119 -1.71 -0.63 15.43
C VAL A 119 -1.43 -2.09 15.75
N TYR A 120 -0.60 -2.31 16.77
CA TYR A 120 -0.37 -3.56 17.51
C TYR A 120 -0.88 -4.85 16.85
N VAL A 121 0.05 -5.69 16.37
CA VAL A 121 -0.12 -7.15 16.38
C VAL A 121 0.31 -7.67 17.74
#